data_AF-A0A7J2PND8-F1
#
_entry.id   AF-A0A7J2PND8-F1
#
_cell.length_a   1.000
_cell.length_b   1.000
_cell.length_c   1.000
_cell.angle_alpha   90.00
_cell.angle_beta   90.00
_cell.angle_gamma   90.00
#
_symmetry.space_group_name_H-M   'P 1'
#
loop_
_entity.id
_entity.type
_entity.pdbx_description
1 polymer ?
#
loop_
_entity_poly.entity_id
_entity_poly.type
_entity_poly.pdbx_seq_one_letter_code
_entity_poly.pdbx_strand_id
1 'polypeptide(L)'
;MSDLTSLSAFDQFSIGHIIFGAITFFLLLVVLGRFGKRRDRFILLITFLLTFIIAIGFEIIENSAFIVNDSGLKINNRKDSVLNSTMDIILNMIGAFIIFIIFWYILKKTNLKQDIIRLKRKIVK
;
A
#
# COMPACT_ATOMS: atom_id res chain seq x y z
N MET A 1 -27.75 -14.27 -5.59
CA MET A 1 -26.86 -13.17 -6.05
C MET A 1 -25.60 -13.02 -5.17
N SER A 2 -25.42 -13.87 -4.13
CA SER A 2 -24.31 -13.81 -3.17
C SER A 2 -23.02 -14.51 -3.63
N ASP A 3 -23.14 -15.56 -4.45
CA ASP A 3 -22.02 -16.49 -4.68
C ASP A 3 -21.08 -16.06 -5.81
N LEU A 4 -21.57 -15.21 -6.72
CA LEU A 4 -20.79 -14.67 -7.83
C LEU A 4 -19.73 -13.66 -7.38
N THR A 5 -19.96 -12.94 -6.28
CA THR A 5 -19.02 -11.92 -5.81
C THR A 5 -17.81 -12.53 -5.09
N SER A 6 -18.01 -13.59 -4.30
CA SER A 6 -16.91 -14.30 -3.61
C SER A 6 -16.00 -15.09 -4.55
N LEU A 7 -16.49 -15.41 -5.76
CA LEU A 7 -15.74 -16.07 -6.84
C LEU A 7 -15.14 -15.06 -7.83
N SER A 8 -15.63 -13.82 -7.84
CA SER A 8 -15.13 -12.79 -8.73
C SER A 8 -13.82 -12.24 -8.21
N ALA A 9 -12.87 -12.01 -9.11
CA ALA A 9 -11.65 -11.29 -8.79
C ALA A 9 -11.93 -9.83 -8.43
N PHE A 10 -12.94 -9.21 -9.04
CA PHE A 10 -13.35 -7.84 -8.76
C PHE A 10 -14.77 -7.78 -8.23
N ASP A 11 -14.98 -7.02 -7.17
CA ASP A 11 -16.28 -6.76 -6.59
C ASP A 11 -16.42 -5.29 -6.17
N GLN A 12 -17.53 -4.99 -5.50
CA GLN A 12 -17.83 -3.63 -5.02
C GLN A 12 -16.88 -3.12 -3.92
N PHE A 13 -16.11 -4.02 -3.28
CA PHE A 13 -15.14 -3.69 -2.23
C PHE A 13 -13.71 -3.52 -2.77
N SER A 14 -13.44 -3.97 -4.00
CA SER A 14 -12.13 -3.83 -4.67
C SER A 14 -11.56 -2.40 -4.69
N ILE A 15 -12.41 -1.37 -4.80
CA ILE A 15 -11.95 0.04 -4.74
C ILE A 15 -11.45 0.38 -3.33
N GLY A 16 -12.10 -0.18 -2.30
CA GLY A 16 -11.70 -0.04 -0.90
C GLY A 16 -10.28 -0.55 -0.67
N HIS A 17 -9.91 -1.68 -1.28
CA HIS A 17 -8.55 -2.23 -1.19
C HIS A 17 -7.49 -1.31 -1.79
N ILE A 18 -7.77 -0.65 -2.92
CA ILE A 18 -6.85 0.35 -3.49
C ILE A 18 -6.66 1.53 -2.52
N ILE A 19 -7.76 2.05 -1.97
CA ILE A 19 -7.71 3.17 -1.03
C ILE A 19 -6.98 2.77 0.25
N PHE A 20 -7.25 1.58 0.78
CA PHE A 20 -6.63 1.04 1.98
C PHE A 20 -5.11 0.90 1.80
N GLY A 21 -4.66 0.33 0.69
CA GLY A 21 -3.23 0.22 0.38
C GLY A 21 -2.53 1.58 0.25
N ALA A 22 -3.17 2.55 -0.40
CA ALA A 22 -2.65 3.91 -0.54
C ALA A 22 -2.50 4.63 0.83
N ILE A 23 -3.54 4.54 1.67
CA ILE A 23 -3.54 5.14 3.02
C ILE A 23 -2.51 4.45 3.91
N THR A 24 -2.47 3.12 3.91
CA THR A 24 -1.51 2.34 4.71
C THR A 24 -0.08 2.71 4.36
N PHE A 25 0.25 2.76 3.07
CA PHE A 25 1.56 3.20 2.61
C PHE A 25 1.88 4.62 3.10
N PHE A 26 0.94 5.56 2.96
CA PHE A 26 1.15 6.94 3.38
C PHE A 26 1.37 7.06 4.89
N LEU A 27 0.58 6.37 5.71
CA LEU A 27 0.72 6.38 7.17
C LEU A 27 2.07 5.79 7.60
N LEU A 28 2.45 4.64 7.04
CA LEU A 28 3.77 4.05 7.29
C LEU A 28 4.90 5.00 6.89
N LEU A 29 4.76 5.68 5.75
CA LEU A 29 5.76 6.65 5.30
C LEU A 29 5.89 7.83 6.26
N VAL A 30 4.77 8.33 6.80
CA VAL A 30 4.77 9.41 7.79
C VAL A 30 5.46 8.97 9.07
N VAL A 31 5.20 7.74 9.54
CA VAL A 31 5.79 7.18 10.76
C VAL A 31 7.29 6.92 10.57
N LEU A 32 7.67 6.13 9.57
CA LEU A 32 9.06 5.77 9.29
C LEU A 32 9.90 6.98 8.88
N GLY A 33 9.29 7.92 8.16
CA GLY A 33 9.90 9.20 7.81
C GLY A 33 10.17 10.13 9.00
N ARG A 34 9.75 9.79 10.22
CA ARG A 34 10.21 10.47 11.45
C ARG A 34 11.55 9.89 11.95
N PHE A 35 11.81 8.61 11.71
CA PHE A 35 13.00 7.91 12.18
C PHE A 35 14.18 7.97 11.19
N GLY A 36 13.90 8.20 9.91
CA GLY A 36 14.92 8.45 8.90
C GLY A 36 14.66 9.73 8.11
N LYS A 37 15.61 10.12 7.26
CA LYS A 37 15.39 11.26 6.35
C LYS A 37 14.26 10.87 5.40
N ARG A 38 13.12 11.58 5.43
CA ARG A 38 11.96 11.41 4.51
C ARG A 38 12.31 11.31 3.01
N ARG A 39 13.53 11.64 2.64
CA ARG A 39 14.09 11.64 1.29
C ARG A 39 15.01 10.45 1.01
N ASP A 40 14.96 9.41 1.82
CA ASP A 40 15.72 8.21 1.56
C ASP A 40 14.91 7.24 0.69
N ARG A 41 15.50 6.81 -0.43
CA ARG A 41 14.94 5.77 -1.30
C ARG A 41 14.72 4.47 -0.53
N PHE A 42 15.58 4.20 0.45
CA PHE A 42 15.49 3.03 1.29
C PHE A 42 14.21 3.02 2.15
N ILE A 43 13.81 4.17 2.70
CA ILE A 43 12.57 4.29 3.48
C ILE A 43 11.35 4.04 2.60
N LEU A 44 11.33 4.57 1.37
CA LEU A 44 10.22 4.31 0.44
C LEU A 44 10.09 2.81 0.12
N LEU A 45 11.22 2.12 -0.10
CA LEU A 45 11.22 0.69 -0.37
C LEU A 45 10.74 -0.13 0.83
N ILE A 46 11.27 0.14 2.04
CA ILE A 46 10.82 -0.54 3.26
C ILE A 46 9.34 -0.30 3.52
N THR A 47 8.87 0.94 3.34
CA THR A 47 7.45 1.28 3.50
C THR A 47 6.59 0.45 2.55
N PHE A 48 7.02 0.28 1.29
CA PHE A 48 6.31 -0.53 0.30
C PHE A 48 6.24 -2.00 0.73
N LEU A 49 7.36 -2.58 1.16
CA LEU A 49 7.42 -3.97 1.62
C LEU A 49 6.57 -4.19 2.88
N LEU A 50 6.60 -3.27 3.84
CA LEU A 50 5.75 -3.35 5.03
C LEU A 50 4.26 -3.23 4.69
N THR A 51 3.92 -2.39 3.71
CA THR A 51 2.53 -2.30 3.22
C THR A 51 2.09 -3.63 2.63
N PHE A 52 2.96 -4.32 1.89
CA PHE A 52 2.67 -5.66 1.37
C PHE A 52 2.42 -6.69 2.48
N ILE A 53 3.27 -6.71 3.50
CA ILE A 53 3.09 -7.60 4.66
C ILE A 53 1.76 -7.30 5.37
N ILE A 54 1.41 -6.03 5.56
CA ILE A 54 0.14 -5.64 6.16
C ILE A 54 -1.05 -6.05 5.29
N ALA A 55 -0.96 -5.89 3.96
CA ALA A 55 -2.03 -6.32 3.05
C ALA A 55 -2.28 -7.83 3.13
N ILE A 56 -1.22 -8.65 3.13
CA ILE A 56 -1.33 -10.10 3.34
C ILE A 56 -1.93 -10.39 4.72
N GLY A 57 -1.42 -9.74 5.77
CA GLY A 57 -1.91 -9.95 7.14
C GLY A 57 -3.38 -9.57 7.30
N PHE A 58 -3.80 -8.47 6.68
CA PHE A 58 -5.19 -8.03 6.66
C PHE A 58 -6.08 -9.05 5.96
N GLU A 59 -5.69 -9.54 4.78
CA GLU A 59 -6.44 -10.56 4.04
C GLU A 59 -6.53 -11.89 4.81
N ILE A 60 -5.44 -12.29 5.48
CA ILE A 60 -5.43 -13.47 6.35
C ILE A 60 -6.38 -13.26 7.53
N ILE A 61 -6.34 -12.10 8.19
CA ILE A 61 -7.23 -11.78 9.31
C ILE A 61 -8.67 -11.73 8.82
N GLU A 62 -8.94 -11.13 7.68
CA GLU A 62 -10.26 -11.06 7.09
C GLU A 62 -10.83 -12.44 6.79
N ASN A 63 -10.03 -13.39 6.27
CA ASN A 63 -10.52 -14.75 6.02
C ASN A 63 -10.44 -15.67 7.24
N SER A 64 -9.62 -15.35 8.25
CA SER A 64 -9.47 -16.14 9.48
C SER A 64 -10.42 -15.69 10.59
N ALA A 65 -10.79 -14.41 10.65
CA ALA A 65 -11.86 -13.91 11.50
C ALA A 65 -13.19 -14.59 11.18
N PHE A 66 -13.34 -15.10 9.95
CA PHE A 66 -14.45 -15.97 9.51
C PHE A 66 -14.36 -17.42 9.99
N ILE A 67 -13.18 -17.91 10.33
CA ILE A 67 -13.00 -19.24 10.93
C ILE A 67 -13.35 -19.19 12.42
N VAL A 68 -13.12 -18.06 13.08
CA VAL A 68 -13.23 -17.94 14.54
C VAL A 68 -14.53 -17.28 15.00
N ASN A 69 -15.15 -16.39 14.22
CA ASN A 69 -16.33 -15.66 14.67
C ASN A 69 -17.46 -15.62 13.65
N ASP A 70 -18.59 -16.20 14.05
CA ASP A 70 -19.96 -15.95 13.58
C ASP A 70 -20.43 -14.49 13.87
N SER A 71 -19.49 -13.53 13.80
CA SER A 71 -19.63 -12.14 14.24
C SER A 71 -20.43 -11.24 13.30
N GLY A 72 -20.87 -11.74 12.15
CA GLY A 72 -21.66 -10.96 11.18
C GLY A 72 -20.91 -9.78 10.52
N LEU A 73 -19.58 -9.71 10.62
CA LEU A 73 -18.78 -8.57 10.12
C LEU A 73 -18.60 -8.53 8.59
N LYS A 74 -18.75 -9.65 7.86
CA LYS A 74 -18.98 -9.61 6.40
C LYS A 74 -20.46 -9.69 6.11
N ILE A 75 -20.86 -8.87 5.14
CA ILE A 75 -22.20 -8.87 4.58
C ILE A 75 -22.48 -10.24 3.96
N ASN A 76 -23.28 -11.04 4.68
CA ASN A 76 -23.81 -12.38 4.31
C ASN A 76 -22.94 -13.60 4.61
N ASN A 77 -22.05 -13.58 5.61
CA ASN A 77 -21.27 -14.76 6.03
C ASN A 77 -20.47 -15.42 4.88
N ARG A 78 -19.99 -14.61 3.93
CA ARG A 78 -19.32 -15.09 2.72
C ARG A 78 -17.84 -15.39 3.00
N LYS A 79 -17.39 -16.57 2.55
CA LYS A 79 -15.97 -16.92 2.49
C LYS A 79 -15.44 -16.51 1.13
N ASP A 80 -14.32 -15.78 1.11
CA ASP A 80 -13.71 -15.40 -0.15
C ASP A 80 -12.90 -16.56 -0.71
N SER A 81 -12.93 -16.68 -2.03
CA SER A 81 -12.08 -17.63 -2.73
C SER A 81 -10.64 -17.15 -2.70
N VAL A 82 -9.69 -18.08 -2.84
CA VAL A 82 -8.25 -17.75 -2.97
C VAL A 82 -8.01 -16.71 -4.07
N LEU A 83 -8.80 -16.76 -5.16
CA LEU A 83 -8.72 -15.80 -6.26
C LEU A 83 -9.10 -14.38 -5.83
N ASN A 84 -10.22 -14.23 -5.12
CA ASN A 84 -10.71 -12.95 -4.63
C ASN A 84 -9.71 -12.36 -3.62
N SER A 85 -9.29 -13.14 -2.64
CA SER A 85 -8.27 -12.75 -1.66
C SER A 85 -6.93 -12.33 -2.28
N THR A 86 -6.49 -13.07 -3.31
CA THR A 86 -5.27 -12.72 -4.03
C THR A 86 -5.43 -11.38 -4.76
N MET A 87 -6.61 -11.15 -5.36
CA MET A 87 -6.87 -9.88 -6.04
C MET A 87 -6.92 -8.72 -5.07
N ASP A 88 -7.50 -8.89 -3.88
CA ASP A 88 -7.55 -7.84 -2.87
C ASP A 88 -6.16 -7.43 -2.37
N ILE A 89 -5.25 -8.40 -2.19
CA ILE A 89 -3.83 -8.12 -1.93
C ILE A 89 -3.20 -7.34 -3.10
N ILE A 90 -3.46 -7.72 -4.34
CA ILE A 90 -2.95 -7.03 -5.53
C ILE A 90 -3.47 -5.59 -5.59
N LEU A 91 -4.75 -5.37 -5.33
CA LEU A 91 -5.40 -4.07 -5.36
C LEU A 91 -4.84 -3.14 -4.27
N ASN A 92 -4.59 -3.68 -3.07
CA ASN A 92 -3.83 -3.00 -2.04
C ASN A 92 -2.45 -2.55 -2.55
N MET A 93 -1.73 -3.44 -3.24
CA MET A 93 -0.40 -3.11 -3.77
C MET A 93 -0.44 -2.08 -4.89
N ILE A 94 -1.48 -2.07 -5.72
CA ILE A 94 -1.68 -1.02 -6.73
C ILE A 94 -1.83 0.34 -6.05
N GLY A 95 -2.67 0.44 -5.01
CA GLY A 95 -2.84 1.67 -4.23
C GLY A 95 -1.54 2.17 -3.62
N ALA A 96 -0.80 1.28 -2.95
CA ALA A 96 0.50 1.59 -2.38
C ALA A 96 1.52 2.02 -3.44
N PHE A 97 1.51 1.37 -4.60
CA PHE A 97 2.46 1.61 -5.69
C PHE A 97 2.26 2.99 -6.35
N ILE A 98 1.01 3.44 -6.49
CA ILE A 98 0.69 4.79 -6.98
C ILE A 98 1.36 5.84 -6.08
N ILE A 99 1.19 5.72 -4.76
CA ILE A 99 1.80 6.66 -3.81
C ILE A 99 3.33 6.53 -3.82
N PHE A 100 3.86 5.31 -3.89
CA PHE A 100 5.29 5.06 -4.01
C PHE A 100 5.91 5.80 -5.21
N ILE A 101 5.31 5.70 -6.41
CA ILE A 101 5.81 6.39 -7.61
C ILE A 101 5.80 7.91 -7.42
N ILE A 102 4.72 8.46 -6.87
CA ILE A 102 4.61 9.91 -6.62
C ILE A 102 5.76 10.39 -5.73
N PHE A 103 6.00 9.71 -4.61
CA PHE A 103 7.07 10.08 -3.69
C PHE A 103 8.47 9.84 -4.27
N TRP A 104 8.65 8.76 -5.03
CA TRP A 104 9.89 8.48 -5.74
C TRP A 104 10.24 9.60 -6.72
N TYR A 105 9.25 10.06 -7.49
CA TYR A 105 9.41 11.17 -8.43
C TYR A 105 9.77 12.49 -7.73
N ILE A 106 9.05 12.84 -6.65
CA ILE A 106 9.33 14.02 -5.83
C ILE A 106 10.75 13.98 -5.29
N LEU A 107 11.18 12.81 -4.81
CA LEU A 107 12.52 12.61 -4.28
C LEU A 107 13.60 12.83 -5.36
N LYS A 108 13.44 12.17 -6.52
CA LYS A 108 14.38 12.32 -7.64
C LYS A 108 14.54 13.77 -8.07
N LYS A 109 13.43 14.50 -8.21
CA LYS A 109 13.43 15.93 -8.59
C LYS A 109 14.13 16.80 -7.54
N THR A 110 13.94 16.50 -6.26
CA THR A 110 14.53 17.27 -5.16
C THR A 110 16.05 17.09 -5.09
N ASN A 111 16.53 15.86 -5.25
CA ASN A 111 17.97 15.57 -5.24
C ASN A 111 18.68 16.27 -6.41
N LEU A 112 18.10 16.22 -7.62
CA LEU A 112 18.63 16.93 -8.79
C LEU A 112 18.80 18.45 -8.53
N LYS A 113 17.81 19.09 -7.90
CA LYS A 113 17.89 20.51 -7.55
C LYS A 113 19.04 20.80 -6.58
N GLN A 114 19.25 19.93 -5.59
CA GLN A 114 20.35 20.08 -4.63
C GLN A 114 21.72 19.91 -5.28
N ASP A 115 21.85 18.97 -6.22
CA ASP A 115 23.09 18.74 -6.96
C ASP A 115 23.45 19.94 -7.85
N ILE A 116 22.47 20.53 -8.55
CA ILE A 116 22.68 21.76 -9.34
C ILE A 116 23.16 22.91 -8.45
N ILE A 117 22.54 23.11 -7.27
CA ILE A 117 22.96 24.15 -6.32
C ILE A 117 24.40 23.90 -5.84
N ARG A 118 24.75 22.65 -5.54
CA ARG A 118 26.10 22.27 -5.09
C ARG A 118 27.14 22.52 -6.18
N LEU A 119 26.84 22.23 -7.44
CA LEU A 119 27.72 22.50 -8.59
C LEU A 119 27.93 24.00 -8.81
N LYS A 120 26.86 24.81 -8.80
CA LYS A 120 26.99 26.27 -8.94
C LYS A 120 27.90 26.89 -7.88
N ARG A 121 27.82 26.42 -6.62
CA ARG A 121 28.70 26.88 -5.54
C ARG A 121 30.17 26.50 -5.72
N LYS A 122 30.47 25.43 -6.45
CA LYS A 122 31.85 25.04 -6.76
C LYS A 122 32.48 25.87 -7.88
N ILE A 123 31.67 26.36 -8.83
CA ILE A 123 32.16 27.15 -9.98
C ILE A 123 32.45 28.60 -9.58
N VAL A 124 31.77 29.13 -8.56
CA VAL A 124 31.90 30.52 -8.09
C VAL A 124 33.05 30.69 -7.07
N LYS A 125 33.73 29.61 -6.69
CA LYS A 125 34.95 29.65 -5.86
C LYS A 125 36.16 29.35 -6.72
#